data_AF-A0A377D8Z1-F1
#
_entry.id   AF-A0A377D8Z1-F1
#
_cell.length_a   1.000
_cell.length_b   1.000
_cell.length_c   1.000
_cell.angle_alpha   90.00
_cell.angle_beta   90.00
_cell.angle_gamma   90.00
#
_symmetry.space_group_name_H-M   'P 1'
#
loop_
_entity.id
_entity.type
_entity.pdbx_description
1 polymer ?
#
loop_
_entity_poly.entity_id
_entity_poly.type
_entity_poly.pdbx_seq_one_letter_code
_entity_poly.pdbx_strand_id
1 'polypeptide(L)'
;MTRQLSGKRLFVVDAFCGANPDTRLSVRFITEVAWQAHFVKNMFIRPSDDELAGFKPDFIVMNGAKCTNPQWKEQGLNSENFVAFNLTERMQLIGGTWYGGEMKKGMFSMMKLPAAAERYRFYALLRQRW
;
A
#
# COMPACT_ATOMS: atom_id res chain seq x y z
N MET A 1 9.31 -8.48 3.04
CA MET A 1 8.41 -8.09 1.94
C MET A 1 8.93 -8.51 0.56
N THR A 2 10.00 -7.89 0.04
CA THR A 2 10.53 -8.23 -1.30
C THR A 2 10.86 -9.70 -1.45
N ARG A 3 11.56 -10.31 -0.47
CA ARG A 3 11.80 -11.76 -0.42
C ARG A 3 10.52 -12.61 -0.53
N GLN A 4 9.40 -12.14 0.02
CA GLN A 4 8.11 -12.87 -0.03
C GLN A 4 7.50 -12.82 -1.43
N LEU A 5 7.67 -11.72 -2.16
CA LEU A 5 7.04 -11.48 -3.46
C LEU A 5 7.95 -11.86 -4.64
N SER A 6 9.27 -11.93 -4.45
CA SER A 6 10.22 -12.35 -5.47
C SER A 6 10.02 -13.81 -5.89
N GLY A 7 10.20 -14.10 -7.19
CA GLY A 7 10.17 -15.45 -7.73
C GLY A 7 8.76 -16.07 -7.82
N LYS A 8 7.70 -15.27 -7.70
CA LYS A 8 6.31 -15.72 -7.73
C LYS A 8 5.51 -15.02 -8.82
N ARG A 9 4.35 -15.59 -9.14
CA ARG A 9 3.34 -14.89 -9.92
C ARG A 9 2.78 -13.74 -9.09
N LEU A 10 2.90 -12.52 -9.61
CA LEU A 10 2.38 -11.31 -8.99
C LEU A 10 1.23 -10.74 -9.82
N PHE A 11 0.31 -10.09 -9.13
CA PHE A 11 -0.72 -9.25 -9.71
C PHE A 11 -0.37 -7.81 -9.41
N VAL A 12 -0.14 -7.04 -10.48
CA VAL A 12 0.12 -5.61 -10.42
C VAL A 12 -1.12 -4.88 -10.91
N VAL A 13 -1.62 -3.96 -10.10
CA VAL A 13 -2.79 -3.14 -10.44
C VAL A 13 -2.41 -1.69 -10.28
N ASP A 14 -2.47 -0.96 -11.39
CA ASP A 14 -2.31 0.49 -11.43
C ASP A 14 -3.69 1.14 -11.33
N ALA A 15 -3.83 2.08 -10.40
CA ALA A 15 -5.10 2.74 -10.13
C ALA A 15 -4.90 4.17 -9.61
N PHE A 16 -5.95 4.99 -9.72
CA PHE A 16 -5.96 6.34 -9.16
C PHE A 16 -6.71 6.38 -7.83
N CYS A 17 -6.17 7.17 -6.91
CA CYS A 17 -6.81 7.52 -5.64
C CYS A 17 -7.18 9.02 -5.68
N GLY A 18 -8.48 9.32 -5.72
CA GLY A 18 -9.00 10.68 -5.91
C GLY A 18 -9.49 10.91 -7.34
N ALA A 19 -10.63 11.60 -7.49
CA ALA A 19 -11.31 11.77 -8.78
C ALA A 19 -10.79 12.95 -9.61
N ASN A 20 -10.19 13.96 -8.98
CA ASN A 20 -9.68 15.13 -9.68
C ASN A 20 -8.25 14.84 -10.22
N PRO A 21 -8.00 14.96 -11.53
CA PRO A 21 -6.66 14.79 -12.12
C PRO A 21 -5.54 15.62 -11.46
N ASP A 22 -5.86 16.82 -10.95
CA ASP A 22 -4.86 17.72 -10.37
C ASP A 22 -4.39 17.30 -8.96
N THR A 23 -5.18 16.48 -8.27
CA THR A 23 -4.92 16.08 -6.88
C THR A 23 -4.95 14.58 -6.65
N ARG A 24 -5.19 13.78 -7.70
CA ARG A 24 -5.18 12.32 -7.61
C ARG A 24 -3.78 11.80 -7.38
N LEU A 25 -3.69 10.69 -6.66
CA LEU A 25 -2.46 9.92 -6.52
C LEU A 25 -2.50 8.72 -7.46
N SER A 26 -1.42 8.53 -8.20
CA SER A 26 -1.20 7.33 -9.02
C SER A 26 -0.63 6.24 -8.13
N VAL A 27 -1.36 5.16 -7.90
CA VAL A 27 -0.98 4.09 -6.96
C VAL A 27 -0.78 2.78 -7.70
N ARG A 28 0.37 2.15 -7.46
CA ARG A 28 0.68 0.79 -7.93
C ARG A 28 0.54 -0.22 -6.79
N PHE A 29 -0.40 -1.13 -6.92
CA PHE A 29 -0.61 -2.23 -5.98
C PHE A 29 0.10 -3.49 -6.49
N ILE A 30 0.90 -4.12 -5.63
CA ILE A 30 1.61 -5.36 -5.93
C ILE A 30 1.15 -6.41 -4.92
N THR A 31 0.55 -7.49 -5.40
CA THR A 31 -0.02 -8.55 -4.56
C THR A 31 0.31 -9.93 -5.15
N GLU A 32 0.39 -10.97 -4.32
CA GLU A 32 0.54 -12.36 -4.82
C GLU A 32 -0.81 -13.10 -4.92
N VAL A 33 -1.92 -12.45 -4.54
CA VAL A 33 -3.24 -13.10 -4.41
C VAL A 33 -4.28 -12.38 -5.26
N ALA A 34 -4.95 -13.15 -6.15
CA ALA A 34 -5.88 -12.60 -7.13
C ALA A 34 -7.04 -11.79 -6.52
N TRP A 35 -7.60 -12.24 -5.40
CA TRP A 35 -8.71 -11.52 -4.76
C TRP A 35 -8.27 -10.17 -4.19
N GLN A 36 -7.01 -10.02 -3.77
CA GLN A 36 -6.47 -8.74 -3.29
C GLN A 36 -6.34 -7.74 -4.44
N ALA A 37 -5.87 -8.21 -5.61
CA ALA A 37 -5.87 -7.42 -6.84
C ALA A 37 -7.29 -7.03 -7.28
N HIS A 38 -8.24 -7.97 -7.19
CA HIS A 38 -9.64 -7.69 -7.49
C HIS A 38 -10.25 -6.67 -6.53
N PHE A 39 -9.91 -6.74 -5.24
CA PHE A 39 -10.36 -5.78 -4.24
C PHE A 39 -9.93 -4.35 -4.60
N VAL A 40 -8.65 -4.14 -4.93
CA VAL A 40 -8.16 -2.80 -5.30
C VAL A 40 -8.75 -2.31 -6.63
N LYS A 41 -8.97 -3.22 -7.60
CA LYS A 41 -9.65 -2.87 -8.86
C LYS A 41 -11.07 -2.35 -8.65
N ASN A 42 -11.76 -2.81 -7.60
CA ASN A 42 -13.12 -2.35 -7.27
C ASN A 42 -13.14 -1.07 -6.44
N MET A 43 -12.14 -0.87 -5.58
CA MET A 43 -12.14 0.23 -4.61
C MET A 43 -11.47 1.51 -5.12
N PHE A 44 -10.62 1.43 -6.15
CA PHE A 44 -9.88 2.54 -6.72
C PHE A 44 -10.35 2.85 -8.15
N ILE A 45 -10.03 4.06 -8.62
CA ILE A 45 -10.42 4.51 -9.96
C ILE A 45 -9.53 3.82 -10.98
N ARG A 46 -10.17 3.18 -11.97
CA ARG A 46 -9.48 2.46 -13.03
C ARG A 46 -9.01 3.47 -14.09
N PRO A 47 -7.70 3.53 -14.40
CA PRO A 47 -7.21 4.33 -15.51
C PRO A 47 -7.75 3.79 -16.84
N SER A 48 -7.88 4.66 -17.84
CA SER A 48 -8.06 4.23 -19.23
C SER A 48 -6.79 3.59 -19.80
N ASP A 49 -6.90 2.90 -20.94
CA ASP A 49 -5.73 2.30 -21.60
C ASP A 49 -4.67 3.36 -21.99
N ASP A 50 -5.11 4.56 -22.38
CA ASP A 50 -4.22 5.69 -22.68
C ASP A 50 -3.50 6.20 -21.41
N GLU A 51 -4.22 6.27 -20.28
CA GLU A 51 -3.64 6.65 -18.99
C GLU A 51 -2.66 5.59 -18.47
N LEU A 52 -2.89 4.31 -18.78
CA LEU A 52 -1.98 3.22 -18.44
C LEU A 52 -0.65 3.30 -19.22
N ALA A 53 -0.68 3.72 -20.49
CA ALA A 53 0.52 3.80 -21.32
C ALA A 53 1.59 4.76 -20.74
N GLY A 54 1.16 5.83 -20.08
CA GLY A 54 2.01 6.81 -19.41
C GLY A 54 2.05 6.71 -17.89
N PHE A 55 1.54 5.62 -17.29
CA PHE A 55 1.31 5.56 -15.85
C PHE A 55 2.61 5.59 -15.05
N LYS A 56 2.77 6.63 -14.23
CA LYS A 56 3.88 6.78 -13.28
C LYS A 56 3.34 6.71 -11.85
N PRO A 57 3.69 5.68 -11.06
CA PRO A 57 3.20 5.59 -9.70
C PRO A 57 3.83 6.67 -8.82
N ASP A 58 2.98 7.43 -8.14
CA ASP A 58 3.35 8.31 -7.05
C ASP A 58 3.57 7.51 -5.76
N PHE A 59 2.84 6.41 -5.59
CA PHE A 59 2.90 5.60 -4.39
C PHE A 59 2.81 4.11 -4.73
N ILE A 60 3.57 3.27 -4.01
CA ILE A 60 3.59 1.82 -4.23
C ILE A 60 3.07 1.10 -2.98
N VAL A 61 2.09 0.22 -3.15
CA VAL A 61 1.53 -0.59 -2.09
C VAL A 61 1.92 -2.05 -2.31
N MET A 62 2.76 -2.60 -1.44
CA MET A 62 3.19 -3.99 -1.49
C MET A 62 2.43 -4.81 -0.44
N ASN A 63 1.60 -5.74 -0.91
CA ASN A 63 0.85 -6.64 -0.05
C ASN A 63 1.48 -8.04 -0.04
N GLY A 64 2.17 -8.34 1.06
CA GLY A 64 2.72 -9.64 1.37
C GLY A 64 2.06 -10.21 2.61
N ALA A 65 0.73 -10.31 2.62
CA ALA A 65 -0.06 -10.85 3.73
C ALA A 65 0.47 -12.19 4.29
N LYS A 66 1.12 -13.00 3.45
CA LYS A 66 1.71 -14.29 3.83
C LYS A 66 3.02 -14.19 4.63
N CYS A 67 3.70 -13.04 4.66
CA CYS A 67 4.91 -12.89 5.47
C CYS A 67 4.62 -12.15 6.78
N THR A 68 5.24 -12.61 7.85
CA THR A 68 5.25 -11.94 9.17
C THR A 68 6.66 -11.47 9.51
N ASN A 69 6.80 -10.63 10.53
CA ASN A 69 8.08 -10.17 11.05
C ASN A 69 8.44 -10.92 12.34
N PRO A 70 9.33 -11.93 12.32
CA PRO A 70 9.69 -12.68 13.51
C PRO A 70 10.49 -11.87 14.54
N GLN A 71 11.20 -10.82 14.13
CA GLN A 71 12.00 -9.95 15.02
C GLN A 71 11.20 -8.77 15.61
N TRP A 72 9.86 -8.83 15.55
CA TRP A 72 9.00 -7.71 15.93
C TRP A 72 9.23 -7.19 17.36
N LYS A 73 9.51 -8.08 18.33
CA LYS A 73 9.78 -7.70 19.73
C LYS A 73 11.07 -6.90 19.87
N GLU A 74 12.14 -7.36 19.22
CA GLU A 74 13.46 -6.71 19.24
C GLU A 74 13.41 -5.33 18.59
N GLN A 75 12.53 -5.16 17.60
CA GLN A 75 12.30 -3.90 16.88
C GLN A 75 11.28 -2.98 17.58
N GLY A 76 10.74 -3.37 18.74
CA GLY A 76 9.77 -2.57 19.48
C GLY A 76 8.41 -2.41 18.80
N LEU A 77 8.04 -3.34 17.91
CA LEU A 77 6.74 -3.33 17.24
C LEU A 77 5.67 -3.98 18.12
N ASN A 78 4.39 -3.82 17.75
CA ASN A 78 3.27 -4.36 18.50
C ASN A 78 3.07 -5.87 18.30
N SER A 79 3.36 -6.36 17.10
CA SER A 79 3.11 -7.76 16.70
C SER A 79 3.95 -8.12 15.49
N GLU A 80 3.93 -9.40 15.11
CA GLU A 80 4.54 -9.89 13.87
C GLU A 80 3.86 -9.36 12.60
N ASN A 81 2.60 -8.90 12.72
CA ASN A 81 1.86 -8.24 11.65
C ASN A 81 2.27 -6.77 11.57
N PHE A 82 2.36 -6.23 10.35
CA PHE A 82 2.74 -4.84 10.14
C PHE A 82 1.99 -4.22 8.97
N VAL A 83 1.58 -2.97 9.18
CA VAL A 83 1.20 -2.04 8.11
C VAL A 83 2.13 -0.84 8.31
N ALA A 84 3.05 -0.65 7.38
CA ALA A 84 4.09 0.37 7.49
C ALA A 84 4.06 1.30 6.29
N PHE A 85 4.40 2.57 6.52
CA PHE A 85 4.46 3.61 5.50
C PHE A 85 5.86 4.21 5.47
N ASN A 86 6.40 4.43 4.27
CA ASN A 86 7.62 5.18 4.04
C ASN A 86 7.29 6.32 3.07
N LEU A 87 7.25 7.56 3.57
CA LEU A 87 6.91 8.73 2.77
C LEU A 87 8.06 9.16 1.85
N THR A 88 9.31 8.96 2.27
CA THR A 88 10.49 9.28 1.45
C THR A 88 10.55 8.40 0.22
N GLU A 89 10.29 7.10 0.39
CA GLU A 89 10.26 6.14 -0.72
C GLU A 89 8.88 6.02 -1.36
N ARG A 90 7.87 6.70 -0.79
CA ARG A 90 6.46 6.65 -1.19
C ARG A 90 5.92 5.21 -1.31
N MET A 91 6.08 4.44 -0.23
CA MET A 91 5.67 3.04 -0.17
C MET A 91 4.82 2.71 1.05
N GLN A 92 3.88 1.78 0.89
CA GLN A 92 3.18 1.08 1.96
C GLN A 92 3.50 -0.40 1.90
N LEU A 93 3.83 -0.99 3.03
CA LEU A 93 4.09 -2.42 3.18
C LEU A 93 3.03 -3.04 4.10
N ILE A 94 2.37 -4.10 3.65
CA ILE A 94 1.36 -4.83 4.42
C ILE A 94 1.82 -6.28 4.58
N GLY A 95 2.05 -6.73 5.81
CA GLY A 95 2.45 -8.09 6.16
C GLY A 95 1.65 -8.68 7.31
N GLY A 96 1.42 -9.99 7.26
CA GLY A 96 0.73 -10.79 8.28
C GLY A 96 -0.79 -10.63 8.34
N THR A 97 -1.34 -9.55 7.78
CA THR A 97 -2.78 -9.31 7.71
C THR A 97 -3.33 -9.53 6.31
N TRP A 98 -4.47 -10.22 6.24
CA TRP A 98 -5.24 -10.47 5.02
C TRP A 98 -6.39 -9.49 4.85
N TYR A 99 -6.54 -8.50 5.73
CA TYR A 99 -7.66 -7.58 5.67
C TYR A 99 -7.50 -6.59 4.50
N GLY A 100 -8.35 -6.70 3.47
CA GLY A 100 -8.29 -5.83 2.29
C GLY A 100 -8.43 -4.33 2.61
N GLY A 101 -9.13 -4.01 3.70
CA GLY A 101 -9.30 -2.63 4.16
C GLY A 101 -7.99 -1.89 4.47
N GLU A 102 -6.89 -2.59 4.76
CA GLU A 102 -5.59 -1.96 4.99
C GLU A 102 -5.03 -1.24 3.74
N MET A 103 -5.32 -1.78 2.55
CA MET A 103 -4.94 -1.15 1.27
C MET A 103 -5.73 0.13 1.02
N LYS A 104 -7.05 0.11 1.32
CA LYS A 104 -7.93 1.28 1.15
C LYS A 104 -7.64 2.37 2.18
N LYS A 105 -7.63 1.99 3.47
CA LYS A 105 -7.43 2.94 4.57
C LYS A 105 -6.03 3.55 4.53
N GLY A 106 -5.01 2.79 4.12
CA GLY A 106 -3.65 3.33 3.95
C GLY A 106 -3.59 4.48 2.95
N MET A 107 -4.24 4.34 1.79
CA MET A 107 -4.29 5.43 0.80
C MET A 107 -5.16 6.60 1.24
N PHE A 108 -6.21 6.35 2.01
CA PHE A 108 -6.99 7.42 2.63
C PHE A 108 -6.15 8.23 3.63
N SER A 109 -5.35 7.57 4.46
CA SER A 109 -4.42 8.24 5.37
C SER A 109 -3.39 9.08 4.61
N MET A 110 -2.88 8.58 3.49
CA MET A 110 -1.95 9.33 2.63
C MET A 110 -2.58 10.60 2.04
N MET A 111 -3.82 10.55 1.57
CA MET A 111 -4.52 11.73 1.06
C MET A 111 -4.83 12.78 2.14
N LYS A 112 -4.96 12.35 3.40
CA LYS A 112 -5.26 13.24 4.53
C LYS A 112 -4.01 13.83 5.17
N LEU A 113 -2.83 13.33 4.83
CA LEU A 113 -1.59 13.77 5.44
C LEU A 113 -1.25 15.20 4.97
N PRO A 114 -1.03 16.17 5.87
CA PRO A 114 -0.58 17.50 5.48
C PRO A 114 0.80 17.43 4.81
N ALA A 115 1.04 18.24 3.77
CA ALA A 115 2.34 18.31 3.09
C ALA A 115 3.51 18.60 4.06
N ALA A 116 3.26 19.31 5.17
CA ALA A 116 4.25 19.57 6.21
C ALA A 116 4.72 18.31 6.98
N ALA A 117 3.95 17.22 6.96
CA ALA A 117 4.26 15.98 7.66
C ALA A 117 5.16 15.01 6.87
N GLU A 118 5.43 15.27 5.57
CA GLU A 118 6.37 14.47 4.76
C GLU A 118 7.80 14.44 5.32
N ARG A 119 8.17 15.41 6.17
CA ARG A 119 9.51 15.49 6.80
C ARG A 119 9.74 14.45 7.91
N TYR A 120 8.69 13.76 8.38
CA TYR A 120 8.81 12.77 9.44
C TYR A 120 8.79 11.36 8.85
N ARG A 121 9.80 10.52 9.19
CA ARG A 121 9.78 9.08 8.91
C ARG A 121 8.66 8.44 9.72
N PHE A 122 7.47 8.37 9.13
CA PHE A 122 6.25 7.98 9.83
C PHE A 122 6.05 6.46 9.75
N TYR A 123 6.63 5.71 10.70
CA TYR A 123 6.26 4.31 10.92
C TYR A 123 4.92 4.23 11.66
N ALA A 124 3.83 4.62 11.00
CA ALA A 124 2.49 4.39 11.54
C ALA A 124 2.12 2.91 11.40
N LEU A 125 2.40 2.13 12.45
CA LEU A 125 1.58 0.96 12.74
C LEU A 125 0.19 1.49 13.09
N LEU A 126 -0.77 1.32 12.17
CA LEU A 126 -2.18 1.54 12.47
C LEU A 126 -2.53 0.69 13.70
N ARG A 127 -2.61 1.32 14.87
CA ARG A 127 -3.25 0.72 16.05
C ARG A 127 -4.68 0.42 15.62
N GLN A 128 -5.00 -0.86 15.45
CA GLN A 128 -6.39 -1.30 15.33
C GLN A 128 -7.10 -1.06 16.68
N ARG A 129 -7.53 0.18 16.92
CA ARG A 129 -8.65 0.47 17.80
C ARG A 129 -9.82 0.80 16.88
N TRP A 130 -10.76 -0.13 16.81
CA TRP A 130 -12.09 0.08 16.26
C TRP A 130 -12.85 1.07 17.14
#